data_AF-A0A2C6KJI8-F1
#
_entry.id   AF-A0A2C6KJI8-F1
#
_cell.length_a   1.000
_cell.length_b   1.000
_cell.length_c   1.000
_cell.angle_alpha   90.00
_cell.angle_beta   90.00
_cell.angle_gamma   90.00
#
_symmetry.space_group_name_H-M   'P 1'
#
loop_
_entity.id
_entity.type
_entity.pdbx_description
1 polymer ?
#
loop_
_entity_poly.entity_id
_entity_poly.type
_entity_poly.pdbx_seq_one_letter_code
_entity_poly.pdbx_strand_id
1 'polypeptide(L)'
;MSRRGVYVQPAGRSEDEKSDNEVDEEEEKAGGGGITAKKNSRRSAGGGGGGKGRRGKGSGGGNSDKKKKSSSSSSRPTGVSTSKEREGRLTYEEVADMIAQDSHFTGGGEAEERRKGEDGVDDLKSLWTSLPLHVQEYLWKAIEDEVNSRYEKCIGEARTSLRDQNRQKIEKKTQDLQTAYEDICLSVKALEVLEIGEDTKHPLLVHFYKTRVGSFVDSLVYAAYTEATAEEVEVTPQNRRCLLEKVKKLGVSPVSDLSKASEMLSKRDAFLSLPDILHAAGEDVHLLFRKPDKRRIKHLLLTKKIEAQSTLNACNPTDPSAVLHAALSLLLTQYLSTFQAYFDFPRDTWAISAVVGLLLSHEKKSKKKTQKSEDQDESEDVTKQENGEIQKHQKEKKTDAKASSSSSSP
;
A
#
# COMPACT_ATOMS: atom_id res chain seq x y z
N MET A 1 17.53 45.86 25.77
CA MET A 1 18.40 45.42 26.88
C MET A 1 18.05 43.99 27.24
N SER A 2 19.10 43.17 27.36
CA SER A 2 19.14 41.72 27.56
C SER A 2 18.31 41.18 28.74
N ARG A 3 17.60 40.06 28.55
CA ARG A 3 17.25 39.06 29.59
C ARG A 3 17.16 37.69 28.90
N ARG A 4 18.23 36.88 28.95
CA ARG A 4 18.53 35.83 29.94
C ARG A 4 17.45 34.76 30.04
N GLY A 5 17.84 33.54 29.67
CA GLY A 5 17.05 32.33 29.76
C GLY A 5 17.00 31.74 31.17
N VAL A 6 16.24 30.66 31.28
CA VAL A 6 16.18 29.77 32.44
C VAL A 6 16.16 28.34 31.92
N TYR A 7 17.23 27.61 32.21
CA TYR A 7 17.32 26.15 32.14
C TYR A 7 16.63 25.58 33.37
N VAL A 8 15.84 24.52 33.20
CA VAL A 8 15.35 23.69 34.31
C VAL A 8 15.61 22.23 33.96
N GLN A 9 16.50 21.60 34.73
CA GLN A 9 16.60 20.15 34.89
C GLN A 9 15.73 19.70 36.08
N PRO A 10 15.29 18.43 36.09
CA PRO A 10 15.59 17.56 37.23
C PRO A 10 16.13 16.19 36.76
N ALA A 11 17.20 15.64 37.37
CA ALA A 11 17.20 14.70 38.51
C ALA A 11 16.16 13.56 38.31
N GLY A 12 16.49 12.28 38.16
CA GLY A 12 17.55 11.46 38.75
C GLY A 12 16.95 10.59 39.86
N ARG A 13 16.63 9.31 39.59
CA ARG A 13 16.53 8.20 40.58
C ARG A 13 16.28 6.82 39.93
N SER A 14 17.23 5.89 40.14
CA SER A 14 17.18 4.60 40.87
C SER A 14 16.43 3.49 40.12
N GLU A 15 17.14 2.52 39.54
CA GLU A 15 17.71 1.29 40.15
C GLU A 15 16.68 0.21 40.43
N ASP A 16 17.04 -0.98 39.95
CA ASP A 16 16.65 -2.32 40.35
C ASP A 16 15.18 -2.75 40.21
N GLU A 17 14.92 -3.63 39.23
CA GLU A 17 14.38 -4.93 39.59
C GLU A 17 14.80 -6.02 38.58
N LYS A 18 15.34 -7.07 39.18
CA LYS A 18 15.92 -8.27 38.61
C LYS A 18 14.92 -9.36 38.98
N SER A 19 14.37 -10.08 38.01
CA SER A 19 13.73 -11.36 38.30
C SER A 19 13.82 -12.29 37.11
N ASP A 20 14.63 -13.30 37.34
CA ASP A 20 14.75 -14.56 36.65
C ASP A 20 13.39 -15.20 36.35
N ASN A 21 13.30 -15.88 35.20
CA ASN A 21 12.45 -17.06 35.08
C ASN A 21 13.03 -17.98 34.02
N GLU A 22 13.88 -18.90 34.48
CA GLU A 22 14.07 -20.22 33.91
C GLU A 22 12.76 -20.99 34.04
N VAL A 23 12.25 -21.60 32.96
CA VAL A 23 11.48 -22.85 33.02
C VAL A 23 11.72 -23.64 31.73
N ASP A 24 12.49 -24.70 31.93
CA ASP A 24 12.38 -26.08 31.43
C ASP A 24 11.99 -26.41 29.98
N GLU A 25 12.96 -27.10 29.38
CA GLU A 25 12.86 -28.32 28.57
C GLU A 25 11.49 -29.02 28.54
N GLU A 26 10.97 -29.29 27.34
CA GLU A 26 10.48 -30.63 27.02
C GLU A 26 10.89 -31.01 25.59
N GLU A 27 11.70 -32.08 25.51
CA GLU A 27 11.86 -32.93 24.35
C GLU A 27 10.51 -33.52 23.91
N GLU A 28 10.22 -33.52 22.61
CA GLU A 28 9.58 -34.71 22.04
C GLU A 28 10.10 -35.01 20.64
N LYS A 29 10.71 -36.20 20.55
CA LYS A 29 11.11 -36.90 19.33
C LYS A 29 9.87 -37.49 18.65
N ALA A 30 9.85 -37.51 17.31
CA ALA A 30 9.89 -38.75 16.51
C ALA A 30 9.26 -38.60 15.11
N GLY A 31 9.87 -39.31 14.15
CA GLY A 31 9.26 -39.72 12.87
C GLY A 31 9.71 -38.85 11.69
N GLY A 32 10.64 -39.22 10.82
CA GLY A 32 10.97 -40.57 10.33
C GLY A 32 10.14 -40.88 9.09
N GLY A 33 10.75 -40.86 7.90
CA GLY A 33 10.11 -41.35 6.68
C GLY A 33 10.66 -40.72 5.40
N GLY A 34 11.68 -41.35 4.82
CA GLY A 34 12.24 -40.95 3.54
C GLY A 34 11.51 -41.52 2.32
N ILE A 35 12.27 -41.41 1.22
CA ILE A 35 12.30 -42.26 0.01
C ILE A 35 11.41 -41.87 -1.21
N THR A 36 12.16 -41.53 -2.27
CA THR A 36 12.02 -41.87 -3.70
C THR A 36 11.17 -41.07 -4.69
N ALA A 37 11.89 -40.70 -5.74
CA ALA A 37 11.48 -40.22 -7.05
C ALA A 37 10.60 -41.20 -7.86
N LYS A 38 9.75 -40.66 -8.73
CA LYS A 38 9.73 -40.98 -10.18
C LYS A 38 8.66 -40.19 -10.98
N LYS A 39 9.16 -39.57 -12.06
CA LYS A 39 8.66 -39.56 -13.46
C LYS A 39 7.16 -39.38 -13.79
N ASN A 40 6.99 -38.42 -14.71
CA ASN A 40 6.13 -38.42 -15.92
C ASN A 40 4.61 -38.50 -15.75
N SER A 41 3.89 -37.56 -16.39
CA SER A 41 3.29 -37.83 -17.72
C SER A 41 2.35 -36.71 -18.15
N ARG A 42 2.43 -36.41 -19.44
CA ARG A 42 1.52 -35.57 -20.24
C ARG A 42 0.06 -36.03 -20.13
N ARG A 43 -0.86 -35.05 -20.13
CA ARG A 43 -2.04 -34.90 -21.04
C ARG A 43 -3.15 -34.13 -20.32
N SER A 44 -3.63 -33.05 -20.93
CA SER A 44 -5.08 -32.84 -21.15
C SER A 44 -5.30 -31.66 -22.06
N ALA A 45 -5.59 -31.99 -23.32
CA ALA A 45 -6.41 -31.20 -24.20
C ALA A 45 -7.81 -31.81 -24.18
N GLY A 46 -8.83 -30.97 -24.19
CA GLY A 46 -10.17 -31.33 -24.67
C GLY A 46 -11.24 -31.51 -23.61
N GLY A 47 -12.37 -30.85 -23.87
CA GLY A 47 -13.68 -31.42 -23.57
C GLY A 47 -14.50 -30.70 -22.51
N GLY A 48 -15.26 -29.70 -22.96
CA GLY A 48 -16.73 -29.72 -22.99
C GLY A 48 -17.52 -30.21 -21.79
N GLY A 49 -18.63 -29.52 -21.53
CA GLY A 49 -19.78 -30.13 -20.85
C GLY A 49 -20.44 -29.18 -19.87
N GLY A 50 -21.69 -28.83 -20.16
CA GLY A 50 -22.48 -27.94 -19.34
C GLY A 50 -22.90 -28.55 -18.00
N GLY A 51 -23.27 -27.67 -17.07
CA GLY A 51 -23.85 -28.04 -15.79
C GLY A 51 -24.90 -27.01 -15.40
N LYS A 52 -26.15 -27.33 -15.68
CA LYS A 52 -27.33 -26.62 -15.20
C LYS A 52 -27.43 -26.71 -13.67
N GLY A 53 -27.79 -25.59 -13.05
CA GLY A 53 -28.74 -25.56 -11.95
C GLY A 53 -28.17 -25.67 -10.54
N ARG A 54 -28.47 -24.66 -9.71
CA ARG A 54 -29.53 -24.77 -8.70
C ARG A 54 -29.77 -23.42 -8.03
N ARG A 55 -31.02 -22.96 -8.15
CA ARG A 55 -31.61 -21.88 -7.36
C ARG A 55 -31.68 -22.34 -5.90
N GLY A 56 -31.07 -21.60 -4.99
CA GLY A 56 -31.32 -21.67 -3.55
C GLY A 56 -32.19 -20.49 -3.13
N LYS A 57 -33.45 -20.80 -2.79
CA LYS A 57 -34.40 -19.94 -2.07
C LYS A 57 -34.20 -20.17 -0.56
N GLY A 58 -34.18 -19.09 0.22
CA GLY A 58 -34.51 -19.06 1.65
C GLY A 58 -34.37 -17.60 2.10
N SER A 59 -35.40 -16.81 2.47
CA SER A 59 -36.58 -16.93 3.35
C SER A 59 -36.28 -16.89 4.85
N GLY A 60 -36.77 -15.82 5.49
CA GLY A 60 -36.87 -15.61 6.95
C GLY A 60 -35.91 -14.51 7.41
N GLY A 61 -36.31 -13.38 7.99
CA GLY A 61 -37.53 -13.01 8.71
C GLY A 61 -37.08 -12.35 10.02
N GLY A 62 -37.54 -11.14 10.34
CA GLY A 62 -37.11 -10.48 11.59
C GLY A 62 -37.52 -9.02 11.72
N ASN A 63 -38.75 -8.84 12.18
CA ASN A 63 -39.45 -7.59 12.48
C ASN A 63 -38.87 -6.88 13.71
N SER A 64 -38.84 -5.54 13.76
CA SER A 64 -39.14 -4.78 14.99
C SER A 64 -39.25 -3.26 14.73
N ASP A 65 -40.50 -2.84 14.55
CA ASP A 65 -41.02 -1.52 14.89
C ASP A 65 -40.67 -1.11 16.33
N LYS A 66 -40.11 0.09 16.53
CA LYS A 66 -40.32 0.90 17.74
C LYS A 66 -40.46 2.38 17.39
N LYS A 67 -41.72 2.82 17.32
CA LYS A 67 -42.16 4.22 17.48
C LYS A 67 -42.23 4.60 18.97
N LYS A 68 -41.67 5.75 19.33
CA LYS A 68 -42.21 6.81 20.24
C LYS A 68 -41.10 7.84 20.52
N LYS A 69 -41.22 9.06 19.96
CA LYS A 69 -41.85 10.29 20.51
C LYS A 69 -40.95 11.11 21.46
N SER A 70 -40.32 12.13 20.86
CA SER A 70 -40.33 13.58 21.20
C SER A 70 -40.14 14.08 22.64
N SER A 71 -39.11 14.92 22.85
CA SER A 71 -39.12 16.30 23.44
C SER A 71 -37.67 16.71 23.74
N SER A 72 -37.03 17.60 22.97
CA SER A 72 -37.04 19.08 22.95
C SER A 72 -36.02 19.78 23.87
N SER A 73 -35.30 20.73 23.26
CA SER A 73 -34.58 21.90 23.81
C SER A 73 -33.10 21.76 24.23
N SER A 74 -32.20 22.30 23.40
CA SER A 74 -31.31 23.44 23.77
C SER A 74 -30.38 23.79 22.61
N SER A 75 -30.24 25.08 22.37
CA SER A 75 -29.77 25.72 21.14
C SER A 75 -28.45 26.47 21.35
N ARG A 76 -27.54 26.42 20.36
CA ARG A 76 -26.81 27.60 19.83
C ARG A 76 -26.01 27.27 18.55
N PRO A 77 -25.78 28.26 17.67
CA PRO A 77 -25.60 28.05 16.25
C PRO A 77 -24.13 28.08 15.82
N THR A 78 -23.79 27.28 14.82
CA THR A 78 -22.62 27.52 13.96
C THR A 78 -23.10 27.47 12.52
N GLY A 79 -22.92 28.60 11.83
CA GLY A 79 -23.46 28.86 10.51
C GLY A 79 -22.97 27.84 9.49
N VAL A 80 -23.93 27.13 8.90
CA VAL A 80 -23.76 26.45 7.63
C VAL A 80 -24.74 27.13 6.69
N SER A 81 -24.17 27.76 5.67
CA SER A 81 -24.88 28.43 4.60
C SER A 81 -25.75 27.40 3.88
N THR A 82 -27.02 27.30 4.25
CA THR A 82 -28.03 26.65 3.42
C THR A 82 -28.20 27.55 2.21
N SER A 83 -27.54 27.20 1.11
CA SER A 83 -27.93 27.66 -0.21
C SER A 83 -29.41 27.36 -0.35
N LYS A 84 -30.21 28.42 -0.26
CA LYS A 84 -31.63 28.44 -0.55
C LYS A 84 -31.82 27.62 -1.82
N GLU A 85 -32.51 26.48 -1.74
CA GLU A 85 -33.02 25.79 -2.92
C GLU A 85 -33.87 26.82 -3.66
N ARG A 86 -33.25 27.46 -4.66
CA ARG A 86 -33.92 28.34 -5.58
C ARG A 86 -34.80 27.37 -6.38
N GLU A 87 -36.09 27.37 -6.11
CA GLU A 87 -37.07 26.70 -6.98
C GLU A 87 -36.75 27.14 -8.40
N GLY A 88 -36.12 26.22 -9.14
CA GLY A 88 -35.47 26.48 -10.43
C GLY A 88 -36.51 26.59 -11.54
N ARG A 89 -37.44 27.53 -11.41
CA ARG A 89 -38.30 27.93 -12.52
C ARG A 89 -37.64 29.13 -13.17
N LEU A 90 -36.85 28.86 -14.20
CA LEU A 90 -36.29 29.89 -15.07
C LEU A 90 -37.44 30.74 -15.60
N THR A 91 -37.40 32.05 -15.35
CA THR A 91 -38.37 32.95 -15.98
C THR A 91 -38.06 33.07 -17.47
N TYR A 92 -39.06 33.44 -18.28
CA TYR A 92 -38.88 33.68 -19.71
C TYR A 92 -37.70 34.63 -20.00
N GLU A 93 -37.52 35.63 -19.13
CA GLU A 93 -36.43 36.61 -19.19
C GLU A 93 -35.05 35.97 -18.91
N GLU A 94 -34.94 35.08 -17.93
CA GLU A 94 -33.68 34.37 -17.62
C GLU A 94 -33.26 33.41 -18.75
N VAL A 95 -34.23 32.76 -19.43
CA VAL A 95 -33.97 31.92 -20.62
C VAL A 95 -33.53 32.76 -21.81
N ALA A 96 -34.19 33.91 -22.04
CA ALA A 96 -33.82 34.84 -23.12
C ALA A 96 -32.40 35.41 -22.92
N ASP A 97 -32.04 35.75 -21.68
CA ASP A 97 -30.71 36.25 -21.34
C ASP A 97 -29.61 35.19 -21.48
N MET A 98 -29.89 33.92 -21.13
CA MET A 98 -28.95 32.82 -21.35
C MET A 98 -28.67 32.58 -22.85
N ILE A 99 -29.70 32.65 -23.70
CA ILE A 99 -29.56 32.50 -25.15
C ILE A 99 -28.77 33.68 -25.74
N ALA A 100 -28.95 34.90 -25.20
CA ALA A 100 -28.19 36.07 -25.61
C ALA A 100 -26.70 35.98 -25.21
N GLN A 101 -26.39 35.41 -24.04
CA GLN A 101 -25.02 35.31 -23.53
C GLN A 101 -24.18 34.22 -24.20
N ASP A 102 -24.79 33.10 -24.63
CA ASP A 102 -24.07 32.04 -25.38
C ASP A 102 -23.65 32.48 -26.79
N SER A 103 -24.22 33.57 -27.32
CA SER A 103 -23.86 34.13 -28.63
C SER A 103 -22.54 34.92 -28.65
N HIS A 104 -21.92 35.11 -27.47
CA HIS A 104 -20.70 35.90 -27.28
C HIS A 104 -19.44 35.07 -26.95
N PHE A 105 -19.53 33.74 -26.80
CA PHE A 105 -18.37 32.88 -26.54
C PHE A 105 -17.94 32.06 -27.76
N THR A 106 -17.56 32.75 -28.85
CA THR A 106 -16.62 32.19 -29.83
C THR A 106 -15.52 33.21 -30.07
N GLY A 107 -14.43 33.06 -29.31
CA GLY A 107 -13.17 33.73 -29.62
C GLY A 107 -12.54 33.13 -30.88
N GLY A 108 -12.04 34.01 -31.75
CA GLY A 108 -11.23 33.64 -32.92
C GLY A 108 -11.69 34.40 -34.16
N GLY A 109 -10.95 35.45 -34.52
CA GLY A 109 -11.28 36.42 -35.55
C GLY A 109 -11.53 35.84 -36.95
N GLU A 110 -12.09 36.73 -37.79
CA GLU A 110 -12.42 36.54 -39.22
C GLU A 110 -13.83 35.99 -39.54
N ALA A 111 -14.86 36.39 -38.79
CA ALA A 111 -16.26 36.17 -39.18
C ALA A 111 -17.17 37.40 -38.95
N GLU A 112 -16.63 38.60 -39.03
CA GLU A 112 -17.35 39.86 -38.79
C GLU A 112 -17.96 40.47 -40.06
N GLU A 113 -18.51 39.63 -40.96
CA GLU A 113 -19.16 40.11 -42.19
C GLU A 113 -20.46 39.37 -42.56
N ARG A 114 -21.11 38.70 -41.60
CA ARG A 114 -22.40 38.01 -41.80
C ARG A 114 -23.44 38.20 -40.70
N ARG A 115 -23.51 39.37 -40.07
CA ARG A 115 -24.65 39.73 -39.20
C ARG A 115 -25.45 40.90 -39.80
N LYS A 116 -26.19 40.60 -40.87
CA LYS A 116 -27.37 41.36 -41.34
C LYS A 116 -28.52 40.37 -41.51
N GLY A 117 -29.05 39.92 -40.39
CA GLY A 117 -30.14 38.95 -40.31
C GLY A 117 -30.87 39.10 -38.98
N GLU A 118 -31.25 40.33 -38.64
CA GLU A 118 -32.14 40.61 -37.50
C GLU A 118 -33.62 40.29 -37.82
N ASP A 119 -33.97 40.10 -39.09
CA ASP A 119 -35.36 39.88 -39.53
C ASP A 119 -35.97 38.53 -39.07
N GLY A 120 -35.16 37.54 -38.69
CA GLY A 120 -35.65 36.20 -38.36
C GLY A 120 -36.29 36.03 -36.97
N VAL A 121 -35.99 36.94 -36.03
CA VAL A 121 -36.52 36.86 -34.65
C VAL A 121 -37.90 37.51 -34.55
N ASP A 122 -38.12 38.57 -35.34
CA ASP A 122 -39.42 39.25 -35.45
C ASP A 122 -40.48 38.38 -36.16
N ASP A 123 -40.04 37.53 -37.10
CA ASP A 123 -40.90 36.54 -37.77
C ASP A 123 -41.44 35.47 -36.80
N LEU A 124 -40.61 34.96 -35.89
CA LEU A 124 -41.05 33.95 -34.92
C LEU A 124 -42.02 34.53 -33.89
N LYS A 125 -41.77 35.77 -33.47
CA LYS A 125 -42.61 36.50 -32.52
C LYS A 125 -43.96 36.86 -33.13
N SER A 126 -43.99 37.30 -34.39
CA SER A 126 -45.23 37.59 -35.11
C SER A 126 -46.06 36.31 -35.33
N LEU A 127 -45.44 35.19 -35.71
CA LEU A 127 -46.09 33.88 -35.80
C LEU A 127 -46.66 33.42 -34.44
N TRP A 128 -45.90 33.56 -33.36
CA TRP A 128 -46.37 33.18 -32.02
C TRP A 128 -47.59 34.01 -31.61
N THR A 129 -47.51 35.35 -31.73
CA THR A 129 -48.62 36.25 -31.36
C THR A 129 -49.87 36.09 -32.23
N SER A 130 -49.75 35.54 -33.44
CA SER A 130 -50.89 35.25 -34.32
C SER A 130 -51.70 34.02 -33.91
N LEU A 131 -51.17 33.15 -33.03
CA LEU A 131 -51.86 31.95 -32.55
C LEU A 131 -52.96 32.31 -31.53
N PRO A 132 -54.08 31.56 -31.49
CA PRO A 132 -55.06 31.68 -30.42
C PRO A 132 -54.45 31.40 -29.04
N LEU A 133 -54.91 32.12 -28.02
CA LEU A 133 -54.35 32.07 -26.65
C LEU A 133 -54.29 30.64 -26.07
N HIS A 134 -55.35 29.84 -26.27
CA HIS A 134 -55.40 28.45 -25.81
C HIS A 134 -54.35 27.54 -26.48
N VAL A 135 -53.95 27.85 -27.72
CA VAL A 135 -52.89 27.13 -28.44
C VAL A 135 -51.52 27.56 -27.92
N GLN A 136 -51.32 28.86 -27.66
CA GLN A 136 -50.09 29.36 -27.06
C GLN A 136 -49.84 28.77 -25.67
N GLU A 137 -50.87 28.72 -24.81
CA GLU A 137 -50.76 28.13 -23.47
C GLU A 137 -50.43 26.63 -23.52
N TYR A 138 -51.07 25.88 -24.42
CA TYR A 138 -50.79 24.46 -24.61
C TYR A 138 -49.36 24.23 -25.12
N LEU A 139 -48.94 24.96 -26.16
CA LEU A 139 -47.58 24.86 -26.70
C LEU A 139 -46.53 25.28 -25.67
N TRP A 140 -46.79 26.36 -24.93
CA TRP A 140 -45.90 26.82 -23.87
C TRP A 140 -45.74 25.75 -22.80
N LYS A 141 -46.83 25.14 -22.35
CA LYS A 141 -46.78 24.05 -21.37
C LYS A 141 -46.03 22.83 -21.91
N ALA A 142 -46.26 22.44 -23.16
CA ALA A 142 -45.55 21.32 -23.78
C ALA A 142 -44.04 21.58 -23.93
N ILE A 143 -43.66 22.81 -24.30
CA ILE A 143 -42.26 23.23 -24.38
C ILE A 143 -41.65 23.28 -22.98
N GLU A 144 -42.36 23.86 -22.00
CA GLU A 144 -41.92 23.94 -20.60
C GLU A 144 -41.68 22.53 -20.03
N ASP A 145 -42.61 21.59 -20.25
CA ASP A 145 -42.49 20.20 -19.78
C ASP A 145 -41.28 19.49 -20.45
N GLU A 146 -41.08 19.66 -21.76
CA GLU A 146 -39.96 19.05 -22.48
C GLU A 146 -38.61 19.67 -22.08
N VAL A 147 -38.54 21.01 -21.93
CA VAL A 147 -37.32 21.71 -21.50
C VAL A 147 -36.97 21.33 -20.08
N ASN A 148 -37.95 21.30 -19.16
CA ASN A 148 -37.73 20.88 -17.78
C ASN A 148 -37.28 19.42 -17.71
N SER A 149 -37.90 18.53 -18.49
CA SER A 149 -37.51 17.12 -18.60
C SER A 149 -36.06 16.96 -19.07
N ARG A 150 -35.66 17.70 -20.11
CA ARG A 150 -34.28 17.70 -20.60
C ARG A 150 -33.30 18.30 -19.59
N TYR A 151 -33.68 19.37 -18.93
CA TYR A 151 -32.86 20.04 -17.92
C TYR A 151 -32.57 19.11 -16.72
N GLU A 152 -33.61 18.48 -16.18
CA GLU A 152 -33.46 17.49 -15.09
C GLU A 152 -32.61 16.30 -15.51
N LYS A 153 -32.78 15.82 -16.75
CA LYS A 153 -31.94 14.76 -17.32
C LYS A 153 -30.48 15.20 -17.41
N CYS A 154 -30.19 16.38 -17.95
CA CYS A 154 -28.83 16.93 -18.05
C CYS A 154 -28.19 17.11 -16.67
N ILE A 155 -28.93 17.62 -15.67
CA ILE A 155 -28.46 17.71 -14.29
C ILE A 155 -28.17 16.31 -13.72
N GLY A 156 -29.06 15.36 -13.95
CA GLY A 156 -28.88 13.97 -13.55
C GLY A 156 -27.59 13.39 -14.09
N GLU A 157 -27.36 13.52 -15.40
CA GLU A 157 -26.17 13.06 -16.11
C GLU A 157 -24.89 13.76 -15.63
N ALA A 158 -24.92 15.08 -15.40
CA ALA A 158 -23.81 15.84 -14.86
C ALA A 158 -23.44 15.38 -13.44
N ARG A 159 -24.44 15.17 -12.58
CA ARG A 159 -24.24 14.67 -11.20
C ARG A 159 -23.69 13.26 -11.18
N THR A 160 -24.13 12.37 -12.07
CA THR A 160 -23.58 11.01 -12.19
C THR A 160 -22.14 11.05 -12.70
N SER A 161 -21.86 11.85 -13.74
CA SER A 161 -20.52 12.00 -14.30
C SER A 161 -19.51 12.51 -13.26
N LEU A 162 -19.89 13.51 -12.46
CA LEU A 162 -19.04 14.01 -11.37
C LEU A 162 -18.77 12.95 -10.30
N ARG A 163 -19.80 12.18 -9.92
CA ARG A 163 -19.65 11.07 -8.96
C ARG A 163 -18.71 9.99 -9.50
N ASP A 164 -18.84 9.63 -10.77
CA ASP A 164 -17.98 8.63 -11.41
C ASP A 164 -16.53 9.09 -11.51
N GLN A 165 -16.28 10.36 -11.86
CA GLN A 165 -14.94 10.93 -11.85
C GLN A 165 -14.31 10.91 -10.46
N ASN A 166 -15.08 11.29 -9.43
CA ASN A 166 -14.59 11.25 -8.05
C ASN A 166 -14.30 9.82 -7.59
N ARG A 167 -15.19 8.86 -7.93
CA ARG A 167 -14.97 7.44 -7.66
C ARG A 167 -13.68 6.92 -8.31
N GLN A 168 -13.45 7.23 -9.59
CA GLN A 168 -12.22 6.83 -10.29
C GLN A 168 -10.97 7.45 -9.67
N LYS A 169 -11.02 8.73 -9.27
CA LYS A 169 -9.90 9.40 -8.59
C LYS A 169 -9.56 8.72 -7.25
N ILE A 170 -10.56 8.39 -6.46
CA ILE A 170 -10.37 7.70 -5.17
C ILE A 170 -9.83 6.29 -5.41
N GLU A 171 -10.44 5.53 -6.32
CA GLU A 171 -10.01 4.17 -6.64
C GLU A 171 -8.56 4.12 -7.10
N LYS A 172 -8.14 5.06 -7.97
CA LYS A 172 -6.75 5.20 -8.39
C LYS A 172 -5.81 5.49 -7.20
N LYS A 173 -6.14 6.48 -6.36
CA LYS A 173 -5.34 6.80 -5.17
C LYS A 173 -5.20 5.61 -4.22
N THR A 174 -6.28 4.85 -4.01
CA THR A 174 -6.25 3.65 -3.17
C THR A 174 -5.36 2.56 -3.79
N GLN A 175 -5.40 2.37 -5.11
CA GLN A 175 -4.52 1.42 -5.81
C GLN A 175 -3.04 1.83 -5.76
N ASP A 176 -2.75 3.13 -5.89
CA ASP A 176 -1.40 3.68 -5.77
C ASP A 176 -0.84 3.44 -4.35
N LEU A 177 -1.65 3.69 -3.31
CA LEU A 177 -1.28 3.40 -1.92
C LEU A 177 -1.13 1.90 -1.65
N GLN A 178 -2.00 1.05 -2.19
CA GLN A 178 -1.85 -0.40 -2.09
C GLN A 178 -0.51 -0.84 -2.70
N THR A 179 -0.13 -0.31 -3.86
CA THR A 179 1.14 -0.64 -4.51
C THR A 179 2.33 -0.13 -3.69
N ALA A 180 2.24 1.06 -3.12
CA ALA A 180 3.27 1.60 -2.23
C ALA A 180 3.45 0.75 -0.96
N TYR A 181 2.35 0.29 -0.36
CA TYR A 181 2.36 -0.62 0.79
C TYR A 181 3.03 -1.97 0.45
N GLU A 182 2.69 -2.55 -0.71
CA GLU A 182 3.32 -3.78 -1.19
C GLU A 182 4.83 -3.61 -1.43
N ASP A 183 5.25 -2.49 -2.04
CA ASP A 183 6.66 -2.15 -2.24
C ASP A 183 7.40 -1.99 -0.90
N ILE A 184 6.77 -1.40 0.11
CA ILE A 184 7.30 -1.29 1.48
C ILE A 184 7.49 -2.69 2.08
N CYS A 185 6.52 -3.59 1.94
CA CYS A 185 6.63 -4.96 2.46
C CYS A 185 7.80 -5.72 1.84
N LEU A 186 7.99 -5.60 0.52
CA LEU A 186 9.12 -6.20 -0.18
C LEU A 186 10.47 -5.59 0.25
N SER A 187 10.49 -4.28 0.50
CA SER A 187 11.67 -3.54 0.94
C SER A 187 12.08 -3.88 2.37
N VAL A 188 11.11 -4.07 3.26
CA VAL A 188 11.36 -4.53 4.64
C VAL A 188 12.04 -5.90 4.60
N LYS A 189 11.48 -6.83 3.82
CA LYS A 189 12.08 -8.15 3.64
C LYS A 189 13.48 -8.10 3.01
N ALA A 190 13.71 -7.15 2.10
CA ALA A 190 15.02 -7.00 1.47
C ALA A 190 16.09 -6.52 2.45
N LEU A 191 15.77 -5.50 3.25
CA LEU A 191 16.66 -4.97 4.27
C LEU A 191 16.89 -5.98 5.42
N GLU A 192 15.92 -6.86 5.70
CA GLU A 192 16.10 -8.02 6.57
C GLU A 192 17.10 -9.02 6.00
N VAL A 193 16.95 -9.41 4.73
CA VAL A 193 17.89 -10.30 4.02
C VAL A 193 19.30 -9.72 3.95
N LEU A 194 19.41 -8.40 3.84
CA LEU A 194 20.69 -7.69 3.85
C LEU A 194 21.25 -7.48 5.26
N GLU A 195 20.55 -7.91 6.31
CA GLU A 195 20.94 -7.78 7.72
C GLU A 195 21.17 -6.32 8.17
N ILE A 196 20.41 -5.39 7.61
CA ILE A 196 20.54 -3.94 7.89
C ILE A 196 19.52 -3.47 8.93
N GLY A 197 18.47 -4.25 9.18
CA GLY A 197 17.33 -3.83 10.00
C GLY A 197 17.67 -3.40 11.43
N GLU A 198 18.79 -3.87 12.00
CA GLU A 198 19.23 -3.53 13.35
C GLU A 198 20.03 -2.23 13.41
N ASP A 199 20.68 -1.82 12.31
CA ASP A 199 21.46 -0.58 12.25
C ASP A 199 20.58 0.59 11.78
N THR A 200 19.91 1.24 12.74
CA THR A 200 19.04 2.41 12.52
C THR A 200 19.73 3.59 11.84
N LYS A 201 21.08 3.61 11.83
CA LYS A 201 21.90 4.65 11.19
C LYS A 201 22.37 4.26 9.80
N HIS A 202 22.13 3.02 9.36
CA HIS A 202 22.54 2.57 8.04
C HIS A 202 21.93 3.44 6.94
N PRO A 203 22.72 3.95 5.99
CA PRO A 203 22.25 4.98 5.05
C PRO A 203 21.11 4.49 4.14
N LEU A 204 21.09 3.21 3.75
CA LEU A 204 19.98 2.62 2.99
C LEU A 204 18.67 2.57 3.80
N LEU A 205 18.75 2.28 5.10
CA LEU A 205 17.58 2.25 5.97
C LEU A 205 17.04 3.67 6.19
N VAL A 206 17.94 4.64 6.45
CA VAL A 206 17.57 6.06 6.56
C VAL A 206 16.89 6.56 5.28
N HIS A 207 17.44 6.23 4.11
CA HIS A 207 16.86 6.57 2.83
C HIS A 207 15.48 5.94 2.63
N PHE A 208 15.33 4.66 2.97
CA PHE A 208 14.05 3.94 2.88
C PHE A 208 12.95 4.60 3.73
N TYR A 209 13.25 4.91 5.00
CA TYR A 209 12.32 5.62 5.86
C TYR A 209 11.98 7.01 5.30
N LYS A 210 12.97 7.76 4.80
CA LYS A 210 12.73 9.11 4.27
C LYS A 210 11.86 9.10 3.01
N THR A 211 12.15 8.24 2.05
CA THR A 211 11.57 8.30 0.69
C THR A 211 10.31 7.47 0.53
N ARG A 212 10.22 6.31 1.18
CA ARG A 212 9.11 5.35 1.03
C ARG A 212 8.15 5.41 2.20
N VAL A 213 8.63 5.15 3.41
CA VAL A 213 7.77 5.15 4.61
C VAL A 213 7.25 6.56 4.89
N GLY A 214 8.13 7.56 4.76
CA GLY A 214 7.81 8.95 5.00
C GLY A 214 6.67 9.45 4.13
N SER A 215 6.76 9.26 2.82
CA SER A 215 5.75 9.68 1.84
C SER A 215 4.45 8.89 1.96
N PHE A 216 4.53 7.60 2.29
CA PHE A 216 3.36 6.77 2.55
C PHE A 216 2.60 7.26 3.78
N VAL A 217 3.29 7.53 4.89
CA VAL A 217 2.68 8.09 6.10
C VAL A 217 2.13 9.51 5.84
N ASP A 218 2.81 10.36 5.06
CA ASP A 218 2.25 11.66 4.65
C ASP A 218 0.90 11.51 3.95
N SER A 219 0.79 10.51 3.06
CA SER A 219 -0.44 10.25 2.31
C SER A 219 -1.58 9.76 3.20
N LEU A 220 -1.28 8.94 4.22
CA LEU A 220 -2.26 8.51 5.22
C LEU A 220 -2.72 9.67 6.11
N VAL A 221 -1.79 10.50 6.59
CA VAL A 221 -2.10 11.71 7.37
C VAL A 221 -2.95 12.67 6.55
N TYR A 222 -2.63 12.85 5.27
CA TYR A 222 -3.40 13.66 4.34
C TYR A 222 -4.83 13.15 4.25
N ALA A 223 -5.00 11.85 3.97
CA ALA A 223 -6.31 11.22 3.86
C ALA A 223 -7.12 11.40 5.15
N ALA A 224 -6.53 11.14 6.33
CA ALA A 224 -7.18 11.30 7.63
C ALA A 224 -7.60 12.75 7.90
N TYR A 225 -6.74 13.71 7.57
CA TYR A 225 -7.05 15.13 7.73
C TYR A 225 -8.19 15.56 6.80
N THR A 226 -8.09 15.24 5.51
CA THR A 226 -9.12 15.59 4.53
C THR A 226 -10.48 14.98 4.85
N GLU A 227 -10.50 13.76 5.40
CA GLU A 227 -11.74 13.12 5.82
C GLU A 227 -12.36 13.83 7.03
N ALA A 228 -11.54 14.26 7.99
CA ALA A 228 -12.02 14.92 9.19
C ALA A 228 -12.44 16.38 8.98
N THR A 229 -11.82 17.10 8.03
CA THR A 229 -12.02 18.55 7.86
C THR A 229 -12.65 18.96 6.52
N ALA A 230 -12.64 18.08 5.52
CA ALA A 230 -12.92 18.41 4.11
C ALA A 230 -12.00 19.50 3.51
N GLU A 231 -10.87 19.80 4.17
CA GLU A 231 -9.88 20.77 3.71
C GLU A 231 -8.66 20.07 3.09
N GLU A 232 -8.17 20.59 1.96
CA GLU A 232 -6.91 20.15 1.39
C GLU A 232 -5.72 20.82 2.10
N VAL A 233 -4.76 20.01 2.55
CA VAL A 233 -3.56 20.49 3.24
C VAL A 233 -2.31 19.82 2.68
N GLU A 234 -1.20 20.54 2.60
CA GLU A 234 0.09 19.91 2.32
C GLU A 234 0.63 19.26 3.60
N VAL A 235 0.86 17.94 3.56
CA VAL A 235 1.48 17.22 4.68
C VAL A 235 2.98 17.19 4.51
N THR A 236 3.68 17.65 5.53
CA THR A 236 5.15 17.71 5.60
C THR A 236 5.63 17.02 6.87
N PRO A 237 6.87 16.49 6.91
CA PRO A 237 7.44 15.88 8.12
C PRO A 237 7.30 16.73 9.40
N GLN A 238 7.33 18.05 9.27
CA GLN A 238 7.23 19.00 10.38
C GLN A 238 5.80 19.18 10.90
N ASN A 239 4.78 19.07 10.04
CA ASN A 239 3.40 19.35 10.42
C ASN A 239 2.57 18.09 10.76
N ARG A 240 3.04 16.88 10.43
CA ARG A 240 2.32 15.61 10.68
C ARG A 240 1.71 15.52 12.08
N ARG A 241 2.50 15.75 13.12
CA ARG A 241 2.03 15.64 14.52
C ARG A 241 0.92 16.64 14.83
N CYS A 242 1.06 17.88 14.38
CA CYS A 242 0.04 18.92 14.57
C CYS A 242 -1.26 18.57 13.84
N LEU A 243 -1.16 18.05 12.61
CA LEU A 243 -2.34 17.61 11.84
C LEU A 243 -3.04 16.43 12.51
N LEU A 244 -2.31 15.41 12.95
CA LEU A 244 -2.87 14.25 13.65
C LEU A 244 -3.54 14.65 14.98
N GLU A 245 -2.97 15.59 15.73
CA GLU A 245 -3.61 16.12 16.94
C GLU A 245 -4.93 16.84 16.63
N LYS A 246 -5.02 17.55 15.50
CA LYS A 246 -6.28 18.17 15.06
C LYS A 246 -7.32 17.12 14.71
N VAL A 247 -6.95 16.09 13.93
CA VAL A 247 -7.86 14.97 13.59
C VAL A 247 -8.37 14.28 14.86
N LYS A 248 -7.46 14.01 15.82
CA LYS A 248 -7.82 13.41 17.11
C LYS A 248 -8.81 14.26 17.91
N LYS A 249 -8.69 15.59 17.87
CA LYS A 249 -9.63 16.52 18.54
C LYS A 249 -11.02 16.53 17.91
N LEU A 250 -11.11 16.27 16.60
CA LEU A 250 -12.38 16.21 15.88
C LEU A 250 -13.13 14.89 16.12
N GLY A 251 -12.43 13.83 16.53
CA GLY A 251 -13.05 12.56 16.94
C GLY A 251 -13.71 11.77 15.82
N VAL A 252 -13.35 12.05 14.56
CA VAL A 252 -13.96 11.44 13.37
C VAL A 252 -13.46 10.00 13.16
N SER A 253 -12.20 9.72 13.47
CA SER A 253 -11.59 8.38 13.32
C SER A 253 -10.58 8.10 14.45
N PRO A 254 -10.37 6.83 14.87
CA PRO A 254 -9.17 6.46 15.62
C PRO A 254 -7.92 6.85 14.82
N VAL A 255 -6.95 7.45 15.51
CA VAL A 255 -5.68 7.90 14.92
C VAL A 255 -4.49 7.31 15.68
N SER A 256 -4.73 6.26 16.47
CA SER A 256 -3.73 5.70 17.38
C SER A 256 -2.59 5.04 16.63
N ASP A 257 -2.92 4.21 15.63
CA ASP A 257 -1.94 3.46 14.86
C ASP A 257 -1.25 4.35 13.84
N LEU A 258 -1.97 5.33 13.27
CA LEU A 258 -1.36 6.36 12.43
C LEU A 258 -0.40 7.28 13.23
N SER A 259 -0.73 7.60 14.48
CA SER A 259 0.21 8.32 15.37
C SER A 259 1.44 7.47 15.67
N LYS A 260 1.25 6.18 15.96
CA LYS A 260 2.35 5.22 16.15
C LYS A 260 3.24 5.10 14.91
N ALA A 261 2.65 5.06 13.71
CA ALA A 261 3.38 5.05 12.44
C ALA A 261 4.24 6.32 12.26
N SER A 262 3.69 7.48 12.61
CA SER A 262 4.39 8.77 12.58
C SER A 262 5.55 8.85 13.59
N GLU A 263 5.36 8.31 14.81
CA GLU A 263 6.42 8.22 15.81
C GLU A 263 7.54 7.26 15.40
N MET A 264 7.18 6.08 14.89
CA MET A 264 8.12 5.11 14.36
C MET A 264 8.99 5.71 13.26
N LEU A 265 8.45 6.55 12.37
CA LEU A 265 9.27 7.21 11.36
C LEU A 265 10.36 8.11 11.98
N SER A 266 10.05 8.75 13.11
CA SER A 266 10.99 9.64 13.81
C SER A 266 12.11 8.85 14.48
N LYS A 267 11.78 7.71 15.10
CA LYS A 267 12.73 6.91 15.88
C LYS A 267 13.43 5.83 15.05
N ARG A 268 12.78 5.35 13.98
CA ARG A 268 13.14 4.19 13.15
C ARG A 268 13.21 2.89 13.95
N ASP A 269 12.45 2.84 15.04
CA ASP A 269 12.35 1.67 15.91
C ASP A 269 11.36 0.66 15.32
N ALA A 270 11.52 -0.62 15.65
CA ALA A 270 10.57 -1.68 15.30
C ALA A 270 10.40 -1.96 13.79
N PHE A 271 11.52 -1.91 13.05
CA PHE A 271 11.62 -2.17 11.61
C PHE A 271 10.85 -3.41 11.12
N LEU A 272 10.95 -4.55 11.82
CA LEU A 272 10.26 -5.79 11.42
C LEU A 272 8.72 -5.70 11.51
N SER A 273 8.22 -4.88 12.43
CA SER A 273 6.76 -4.66 12.62
C SER A 273 6.21 -3.52 11.76
N LEU A 274 7.05 -2.86 10.97
CA LEU A 274 6.68 -1.71 10.14
C LEU A 274 5.48 -2.02 9.21
N PRO A 275 5.43 -3.15 8.48
CA PRO A 275 4.28 -3.45 7.63
C PRO A 275 2.97 -3.56 8.42
N ASP A 276 2.99 -4.20 9.59
CA ASP A 276 1.79 -4.37 10.40
C ASP A 276 1.30 -3.05 11.00
N ILE A 277 2.22 -2.18 11.44
CA ILE A 277 1.88 -0.84 11.95
C ILE A 277 1.28 0.02 10.82
N LEU A 278 1.83 -0.05 9.60
CA LEU A 278 1.31 0.70 8.46
C LEU A 278 -0.04 0.16 7.98
N HIS A 279 -0.27 -1.15 8.09
CA HIS A 279 -1.56 -1.75 7.81
C HIS A 279 -2.63 -1.23 8.78
N ALA A 280 -2.35 -1.27 10.10
CA ALA A 280 -3.25 -0.74 11.12
C ALA A 280 -3.49 0.78 10.95
N ALA A 281 -2.44 1.54 10.62
CA ALA A 281 -2.56 2.96 10.29
C ALA A 281 -3.40 3.22 9.03
N GLY A 282 -3.50 2.27 8.10
CA GLY A 282 -4.43 2.33 6.97
C GLY A 282 -5.88 2.15 7.41
N GLU A 283 -6.13 1.22 8.35
CA GLU A 283 -7.46 0.97 8.92
C GLU A 283 -8.00 2.19 9.66
N ASP A 284 -7.13 2.94 10.37
CA ASP A 284 -7.41 4.25 10.98
C ASP A 284 -7.94 5.29 9.97
N VAL A 285 -7.73 5.09 8.67
CA VAL A 285 -8.18 6.01 7.59
C VAL A 285 -9.11 5.31 6.60
N HIS A 286 -9.71 4.20 7.03
CA HIS A 286 -10.62 3.39 6.21
C HIS A 286 -10.01 2.89 4.88
N LEU A 287 -8.67 2.83 4.80
CA LEU A 287 -7.91 2.28 3.70
C LEU A 287 -7.53 0.84 4.03
N LEU A 288 -8.31 -0.11 3.51
CA LEU A 288 -8.11 -1.53 3.73
C LEU A 288 -7.05 -2.09 2.79
N PHE A 289 -5.79 -2.00 3.22
CA PHE A 289 -4.68 -2.60 2.50
C PHE A 289 -4.76 -4.13 2.53
N ARG A 290 -4.40 -4.77 1.43
CA ARG A 290 -4.28 -6.23 1.38
C ARG A 290 -2.82 -6.62 1.58
N LYS A 291 -2.58 -7.58 2.48
CA LYS A 291 -1.25 -8.21 2.55
C LYS A 291 -0.97 -8.92 1.21
N PRO A 292 0.22 -8.72 0.62
CA PRO A 292 0.52 -9.29 -0.68
C PRO A 292 0.58 -10.82 -0.59
N ASP A 293 -0.22 -11.51 -1.41
CA ASP A 293 -0.19 -12.96 -1.48
C ASP A 293 1.02 -13.48 -2.29
N LYS A 294 1.30 -14.79 -2.20
CA LYS A 294 2.45 -15.40 -2.90
C LYS A 294 2.41 -15.20 -4.43
N ARG A 295 1.23 -15.09 -5.04
CA ARG A 295 1.08 -14.90 -6.49
C ARG A 295 1.40 -13.46 -6.88
N ARG A 296 0.87 -12.51 -6.11
CA ARG A 296 1.10 -11.08 -6.23
C ARG A 296 2.57 -10.75 -6.04
N ILE A 297 3.23 -11.30 -5.02
CA ILE A 297 4.67 -11.13 -4.79
C ILE A 297 5.46 -11.58 -6.01
N LYS A 298 5.20 -12.76 -6.56
CA LYS A 298 5.90 -13.25 -7.77
C LYS A 298 5.69 -12.32 -8.96
N HIS A 299 4.46 -11.84 -9.16
CA HIS A 299 4.16 -10.90 -10.23
C HIS A 299 4.93 -9.58 -10.04
N LEU A 300 4.88 -8.99 -8.84
CA LEU A 300 5.59 -7.75 -8.51
C LEU A 300 7.10 -7.89 -8.75
N LEU A 301 7.72 -8.96 -8.24
CA LEU A 301 9.16 -9.20 -8.43
C LEU A 301 9.52 -9.37 -9.90
N LEU A 302 8.68 -10.05 -10.69
CA LEU A 302 8.87 -10.17 -12.12
C LEU A 302 8.79 -8.79 -12.80
N THR A 303 7.78 -7.99 -12.47
CA THR A 303 7.64 -6.61 -12.98
C THR A 303 8.87 -5.78 -12.64
N LYS A 304 9.31 -5.75 -11.37
CA LYS A 304 10.51 -5.01 -10.94
C LYS A 304 11.78 -5.48 -11.65
N LYS A 305 11.93 -6.79 -11.88
CA LYS A 305 13.05 -7.34 -12.64
C LYS A 305 13.03 -6.87 -14.10
N ILE A 306 11.86 -6.87 -14.74
CA ILE A 306 11.68 -6.37 -16.10
C ILE A 306 11.98 -4.86 -16.17
N GLU A 307 11.50 -4.08 -15.20
CA GLU A 307 11.77 -2.63 -15.09
C GLU A 307 13.27 -2.36 -14.93
N ALA A 308 13.96 -3.08 -14.05
CA ALA A 308 15.40 -2.95 -13.86
C ALA A 308 16.19 -3.30 -15.13
N GLN A 309 15.79 -4.38 -15.82
CA GLN A 309 16.38 -4.78 -17.10
C GLN A 309 16.14 -3.73 -18.18
N SER A 310 14.92 -3.21 -18.28
CA SER A 310 14.56 -2.16 -19.23
C SER A 310 15.34 -0.87 -18.97
N THR A 311 15.54 -0.53 -17.70
CA THR A 311 16.33 0.64 -17.29
C THR A 311 17.77 0.50 -17.75
N LEU A 312 18.39 -0.66 -17.51
CA LEU A 312 19.75 -0.94 -17.98
C LEU A 312 19.87 -0.89 -19.51
N ASN A 313 18.90 -1.45 -20.23
CA ASN A 313 18.90 -1.44 -21.69
C ASN A 313 18.69 -0.03 -22.27
N ALA A 314 18.00 0.85 -21.54
CA ALA A 314 17.74 2.23 -21.94
C ALA A 314 18.86 3.20 -21.51
N CYS A 315 19.82 2.76 -20.70
CA CYS A 315 20.94 3.60 -20.27
C CYS A 315 21.82 3.99 -21.46
N ASN A 316 22.20 5.27 -21.51
CA ASN A 316 23.16 5.75 -22.48
C ASN A 316 24.55 5.20 -22.13
N PRO A 317 25.23 4.47 -23.05
CA PRO A 317 26.56 3.90 -22.78
C PRO A 317 27.62 4.97 -22.50
N THR A 318 27.39 6.24 -22.83
CA THR A 318 28.33 7.33 -22.53
C THR A 318 28.27 7.82 -21.09
N ASP A 319 27.27 7.40 -20.30
CA ASP A 319 27.17 7.72 -18.88
C ASP A 319 27.50 6.47 -18.03
N PRO A 320 28.79 6.28 -17.64
CA PRO A 320 29.19 5.10 -16.89
C PRO A 320 28.54 5.02 -15.51
N SER A 321 28.17 6.16 -14.91
CA SER A 321 27.50 6.19 -13.62
C SER A 321 26.08 5.64 -13.73
N ALA A 322 25.31 6.11 -14.71
CA ALA A 322 23.96 5.61 -14.96
C ALA A 322 23.96 4.11 -15.30
N VAL A 323 24.90 3.66 -16.14
CA VAL A 323 25.06 2.24 -16.47
C VAL A 323 25.39 1.41 -15.22
N LEU A 324 26.33 1.87 -14.40
CA LEU A 324 26.69 1.18 -13.15
C LEU A 324 25.50 1.11 -12.19
N HIS A 325 24.76 2.20 -12.03
CA HIS A 325 23.56 2.23 -11.19
C HIS A 325 22.52 1.22 -11.68
N ALA A 326 22.19 1.23 -12.97
CA ALA A 326 21.20 0.32 -13.52
C ALA A 326 21.65 -1.15 -13.44
N ALA A 327 22.94 -1.43 -13.65
CA ALA A 327 23.51 -2.76 -13.51
C ALA A 327 23.44 -3.26 -12.05
N LEU A 328 23.81 -2.42 -11.08
CA LEU A 328 23.71 -2.75 -9.66
C LEU A 328 22.26 -2.93 -9.22
N SER A 329 21.32 -2.10 -9.67
CA SER A 329 19.89 -2.28 -9.43
C SER A 329 19.40 -3.64 -9.91
N LEU A 330 19.79 -4.03 -11.12
CA LEU A 330 19.41 -5.32 -11.69
C LEU A 330 20.02 -6.48 -10.92
N LEU A 331 21.32 -6.42 -10.58
CA LEU A 331 22.00 -7.44 -9.79
C LEU A 331 21.38 -7.60 -8.40
N LEU A 332 21.11 -6.49 -7.72
CA LEU A 332 20.46 -6.49 -6.41
C LEU A 332 19.05 -7.08 -6.49
N THR A 333 18.28 -6.70 -7.51
CA THR A 333 16.94 -7.25 -7.76
C THR A 333 17.00 -8.76 -8.01
N GLN A 334 17.97 -9.23 -8.81
CA GLN A 334 18.15 -10.67 -9.07
C GLN A 334 18.50 -11.43 -7.79
N TYR A 335 19.44 -10.92 -7.00
CA TYR A 335 19.83 -11.51 -5.73
C TYR A 335 18.64 -11.59 -4.75
N LEU A 336 17.98 -10.46 -4.48
CA LEU A 336 16.87 -10.37 -3.53
C LEU A 336 15.63 -11.17 -3.98
N SER A 337 15.40 -11.33 -5.28
CA SER A 337 14.27 -12.09 -5.80
C SER A 337 14.25 -13.56 -5.34
N THR A 338 15.42 -14.13 -5.04
CA THR A 338 15.54 -15.50 -4.49
C THR A 338 14.89 -15.62 -3.11
N PHE A 339 14.88 -14.53 -2.34
CA PHE A 339 14.27 -14.43 -1.02
C PHE A 339 12.85 -13.83 -1.06
N GLN A 340 12.28 -13.65 -2.26
CA GLN A 340 11.02 -12.95 -2.47
C GLN A 340 11.02 -11.51 -1.93
N ALA A 341 12.15 -10.82 -2.08
CA ALA A 341 12.36 -9.47 -1.57
C ALA A 341 12.75 -8.53 -2.72
N TYR A 342 12.53 -7.23 -2.51
CA TYR A 342 12.93 -6.20 -3.48
C TYR A 342 13.19 -4.89 -2.75
N PHE A 343 14.28 -4.23 -3.10
CA PHE A 343 14.64 -2.91 -2.58
C PHE A 343 14.94 -1.98 -3.75
N ASP A 344 14.33 -0.80 -3.74
CA ASP A 344 14.60 0.20 -4.76
C ASP A 344 15.95 0.88 -4.49
N PHE A 345 16.86 0.76 -5.45
CA PHE A 345 18.23 1.22 -5.31
C PHE A 345 18.32 2.73 -5.54
N PRO A 346 18.81 3.52 -4.55
CA PRO A 346 18.97 4.95 -4.73
C PRO A 346 19.95 5.26 -5.87
N ARG A 347 19.65 6.30 -6.65
CA ARG A 347 20.49 6.75 -7.78
C ARG A 347 21.68 7.63 -7.36
N ASP A 348 21.88 7.79 -6.06
CA ASP A 348 22.97 8.59 -5.53
C ASP A 348 24.28 7.78 -5.45
N THR A 349 25.41 8.44 -5.69
CA THR A 349 26.74 7.81 -5.68
C THR A 349 27.09 7.12 -4.36
N TRP A 350 26.61 7.64 -3.23
CA TRP A 350 26.81 7.01 -1.91
C TRP A 350 26.17 5.61 -1.85
N ALA A 351 25.05 5.39 -2.54
CA ALA A 351 24.34 4.12 -2.50
C ALA A 351 25.11 3.00 -3.20
N ILE A 352 25.87 3.32 -4.25
CA ILE A 352 26.80 2.38 -4.89
C ILE A 352 27.76 1.80 -3.85
N SER A 353 28.42 2.67 -3.08
CA SER A 353 29.39 2.22 -2.08
C SER A 353 28.76 1.34 -1.00
N ALA A 354 27.55 1.68 -0.55
CA ALA A 354 26.82 0.92 0.45
C ALA A 354 26.44 -0.48 -0.08
N VAL A 355 25.87 -0.56 -1.28
CA VAL A 355 25.45 -1.84 -1.87
C VAL A 355 26.63 -2.73 -2.24
N VAL A 356 27.69 -2.16 -2.81
CA VAL A 356 28.93 -2.92 -3.09
C VAL A 356 29.52 -3.47 -1.81
N GLY A 357 29.57 -2.67 -0.73
CA GLY A 357 30.03 -3.12 0.59
C GLY A 357 29.22 -4.30 1.14
N LEU A 358 27.90 -4.29 0.96
CA LEU A 358 27.00 -5.37 1.38
C LEU A 358 27.22 -6.64 0.55
N LEU A 359 27.30 -6.52 -0.78
CA LEU A 359 27.53 -7.65 -1.69
C LEU A 359 28.88 -8.32 -1.39
N LEU A 360 29.95 -7.54 -1.19
CA LEU A 360 31.28 -8.05 -0.84
C LEU A 360 31.30 -8.71 0.55
N SER A 361 30.55 -8.18 1.51
CA SER A 361 30.46 -8.76 2.86
C SER A 361 29.74 -10.11 2.83
N HIS A 362 28.70 -10.24 1.99
CA HIS A 362 27.97 -11.50 1.82
C HIS A 362 28.84 -12.59 1.16
N GLU A 363 29.67 -12.22 0.18
CA GLU A 363 30.63 -13.15 -0.45
C GLU A 363 31.67 -13.69 0.56
N LYS A 364 32.14 -12.85 1.49
CA LYS A 364 33.06 -13.29 2.55
C LYS A 364 32.38 -14.25 3.53
N LYS A 365 31.12 -13.97 3.90
CA LYS A 365 30.34 -14.85 4.78
C LYS A 365 30.05 -16.21 4.14
N SER A 366 29.72 -16.24 2.85
CA SER A 366 29.48 -17.51 2.15
C SER A 366 30.74 -18.37 2.07
N LYS A 367 31.91 -17.79 1.73
CA LYS A 367 33.19 -18.51 1.72
C LYS A 367 33.58 -19.07 3.08
N LYS A 368 33.39 -18.29 4.16
CA LYS A 368 33.68 -18.75 5.53
C LYS A 368 32.76 -19.89 5.98
N LYS A 369 31.50 -19.91 5.54
CA LYS A 369 30.55 -20.99 5.84
C LYS A 369 30.95 -22.30 5.14
N THR A 370 31.38 -22.22 3.87
CA THR A 370 31.86 -23.38 3.11
C THR A 370 33.14 -23.97 3.72
N GLN A 371 34.08 -23.12 4.11
CA GLN A 371 35.32 -23.59 4.74
C GLN A 371 35.06 -24.27 6.09
N LYS A 372 34.14 -23.73 6.90
CA LYS A 372 33.76 -24.35 8.19
C LYS A 372 33.06 -25.70 8.03
N SER A 373 32.29 -25.93 6.95
CA SER A 373 31.70 -27.24 6.68
C SER A 373 32.74 -28.26 6.21
N GLU A 374 33.74 -27.84 5.42
CA GLU A 374 34.84 -28.71 5.00
C GLU A 374 35.71 -29.11 6.20
N ASP A 375 36.05 -28.17 7.08
CA ASP A 375 36.83 -28.45 8.30
C ASP A 375 36.06 -29.34 9.30
N GLN A 376 34.72 -29.24 9.35
CA GLN A 376 33.91 -30.13 10.19
C GLN A 376 33.82 -31.56 9.63
N ASP A 377 33.67 -31.72 8.32
CA ASP A 377 33.62 -33.04 7.68
C ASP A 377 34.98 -33.77 7.79
N GLU A 378 36.11 -33.06 7.69
CA GLU A 378 37.43 -33.67 7.93
C GLU A 378 37.63 -34.09 9.40
N SER A 379 37.11 -33.33 10.37
CA SER A 379 37.21 -33.68 11.79
C SER A 379 36.33 -34.87 12.21
N GLU A 380 35.19 -35.08 11.54
CA GLU A 380 34.33 -36.25 11.76
C GLU A 380 34.90 -37.53 11.14
N ASP A 381 35.65 -37.43 10.04
CA ASP A 381 36.26 -38.60 9.39
C ASP A 381 37.47 -39.12 10.20
N VAL A 382 38.28 -38.22 10.77
CA VAL A 382 39.40 -38.57 11.66
C VAL A 382 38.89 -39.24 12.96
N THR A 383 37.81 -38.72 13.55
CA THR A 383 37.24 -39.30 14.79
C THR A 383 36.51 -40.64 14.56
N LYS A 384 36.00 -40.90 13.35
CA LYS A 384 35.48 -42.23 12.97
C LYS A 384 36.60 -43.25 12.72
N GLN A 385 37.73 -42.81 12.15
CA GLN A 385 38.91 -43.66 11.96
C GLN A 385 39.54 -44.08 13.29
N GLU A 386 39.73 -43.14 14.22
CA GLU A 386 40.35 -43.39 15.53
C GLU A 386 39.47 -44.29 16.43
N ASN A 387 38.15 -44.09 16.42
CA ASN A 387 37.21 -44.98 17.14
C ASN A 387 37.10 -46.38 16.51
N GLY A 388 37.29 -46.50 15.19
CA GLY A 388 37.34 -47.79 14.50
C GLY A 388 38.57 -48.63 14.90
N GLU A 389 39.72 -47.98 15.07
CA GLU A 389 40.97 -48.65 15.50
C GLU A 389 40.90 -49.12 16.96
N ILE A 390 40.31 -48.31 17.85
CA ILE A 390 40.11 -48.68 19.26
C ILE A 390 39.16 -49.88 19.41
N GLN A 391 38.08 -49.96 18.62
CA GLN A 391 37.19 -51.13 18.64
C GLN A 391 37.86 -52.39 18.07
N LYS A 392 38.73 -52.26 17.07
CA LYS A 392 39.48 -53.39 16.51
C LYS A 392 40.46 -53.98 17.53
N HIS A 393 41.19 -53.14 18.25
CA HIS A 393 42.09 -53.58 19.32
C HIS A 393 41.38 -54.19 20.54
N GLN A 394 40.17 -53.73 20.89
CA GLN A 394 39.38 -54.37 21.94
C GLN A 394 38.83 -55.75 21.52
N LYS A 395 38.59 -55.95 20.22
CA LYS A 395 38.09 -57.23 19.69
C LYS A 395 39.20 -58.30 19.64
N GLU A 396 40.43 -57.92 19.29
CA GLU A 396 41.60 -58.80 19.31
C GLU A 396 41.99 -59.22 20.74
N LYS A 397 41.94 -58.31 21.72
CA LYS A 397 42.19 -58.69 23.14
C LYS A 397 41.15 -59.66 23.71
N LYS A 398 39.92 -59.68 23.19
CA LYS A 398 38.88 -60.64 23.61
C LYS A 398 39.03 -62.02 22.96
N THR A 399 39.69 -62.13 21.80
CA THR A 399 39.94 -63.43 21.17
C THR A 399 41.09 -64.19 21.82
N ASP A 400 42.11 -63.49 22.35
CA ASP A 400 43.23 -64.12 23.05
C ASP A 400 42.86 -64.58 24.47
N ALA A 401 41.92 -63.90 25.13
CA ALA A 401 41.41 -64.32 26.44
C ALA A 401 40.49 -65.55 26.40
N LYS A 402 39.98 -65.93 25.22
CA LYS A 402 39.10 -67.10 25.05
C LYS A 402 39.85 -68.38 24.65
N ALA A 403 41.11 -68.27 24.24
CA ALA A 403 41.97 -69.41 23.92
C ALA A 403 42.69 -70.02 25.14
N SER A 404 42.65 -69.36 26.30
CA SER A 404 43.32 -69.81 27.54
C SER A 404 42.41 -70.52 28.54
N SER A 405 41.10 -70.69 28.26
CA SER A 405 40.13 -71.28 29.20
C SER A 405 39.62 -72.69 28.81
N SER A 406 40.27 -73.42 27.92
CA SER A 406 39.94 -74.82 27.60
C SER A 406 41.05 -75.77 28.03
N SER A 407 41.30 -75.88 29.34
CA SER A 407 42.00 -77.01 29.94
C SER A 407 41.43 -77.33 31.33
N SER A 408 40.46 -78.25 31.36
CA SER A 408 40.07 -79.08 32.52
C SER A 408 39.03 -80.09 32.01
N SER A 409 39.45 -81.29 31.59
CA SER A 409 39.35 -82.57 32.34
C SER A 409 37.95 -83.22 32.26
N PRO A 410 37.80 -84.57 32.35
CA PRO A 410 38.69 -85.58 32.93
C PRO A 410 39.61 -86.31 31.96
#